data_AF-A0A7X8R5R3-F1
#
_entry.id   AF-A0A7X8R5R3-F1
#
_cell.length_a   1.000
_cell.length_b   1.000
_cell.length_c   1.000
_cell.angle_alpha   90.00
_cell.angle_beta   90.00
_cell.angle_gamma   90.00
#
_symmetry.space_group_name_H-M   'P 1'
#
loop_
_entity.id
_entity.type
_entity.pdbx_description
1 polymer ?
#
loop_
_entity_poly.entity_id
_entity_poly.type
_entity_poly.pdbx_seq_one_letter_code
_entity_poly.pdbx_strand_id
1 'polypeptide(L)'
;HGSLLHLLFNMFTLWMFGSDVERSLGAKRFLSFYLITGVCAALFHLLFNAHSAHPVLGASGAIYGVLVAFALLYPEREITLLLFFVLPVHLKAKYLAAIFMAISLVAGIQSQITGAGEGIAHLAHLGGGLAGLLLLRGGAVVHSFMFEYRKRRQWRQMGNQKQRENRLSAQRRQIDELLDKINQVGYANLTDHEKSILKKAAERLSNDM
;
A
#
# COMPACT_ATOMS: atom_id res chain seq x y z
N HIS A 1 -26.89 -2.08 -4.94
CA HIS A 1 -26.08 -3.31 -4.97
C HIS A 1 -27.00 -4.47 -5.32
N GLY A 2 -26.75 -5.16 -6.42
CA GLY A 2 -27.68 -6.17 -6.97
C GLY A 2 -27.88 -7.43 -6.11
N SER A 3 -27.06 -7.66 -5.08
CA SER A 3 -27.22 -8.74 -4.10
C SER A 3 -26.39 -8.47 -2.83
N LEU A 4 -26.73 -9.13 -1.71
CA LEU A 4 -25.96 -9.07 -0.45
C LEU A 4 -24.50 -9.52 -0.64
N LEU A 5 -24.32 -10.61 -1.40
CA LEU A 5 -23.01 -11.16 -1.72
C LEU A 5 -22.14 -10.16 -2.49
N HIS A 6 -22.73 -9.41 -3.44
CA HIS A 6 -22.00 -8.35 -4.16
C HIS A 6 -21.54 -7.23 -3.22
N LEU A 7 -22.38 -6.81 -2.27
CA LEU A 7 -21.96 -5.82 -1.26
C LEU A 7 -20.81 -6.37 -0.39
N LEU A 8 -20.91 -7.62 0.06
CA LEU A 8 -19.89 -8.27 0.86
C LEU A 8 -18.55 -8.33 0.12
N PHE A 9 -18.55 -8.72 -1.16
CA PHE A 9 -17.33 -8.72 -1.99
C PHE A 9 -16.75 -7.32 -2.20
N ASN A 10 -17.59 -6.29 -2.39
CA ASN A 10 -17.10 -4.90 -2.49
C ASN A 10 -16.40 -4.46 -1.21
N MET A 11 -17.00 -4.73 -0.04
CA MET A 11 -16.42 -4.36 1.25
C MET A 11 -15.17 -5.18 1.57
N PHE A 12 -15.18 -6.47 1.28
CA PHE A 12 -14.01 -7.35 1.42
C PHE A 12 -12.84 -6.86 0.56
N THR A 13 -13.10 -6.54 -0.72
CA THR A 13 -12.08 -6.02 -1.64
C THR A 13 -11.55 -4.66 -1.17
N LEU A 14 -12.43 -3.78 -0.68
CA LEU A 14 -12.04 -2.48 -0.14
C LEU A 14 -11.17 -2.63 1.11
N TRP A 15 -11.55 -3.51 2.03
CA TRP A 15 -10.76 -3.78 3.23
C TRP A 15 -9.39 -4.38 2.89
N MET A 16 -9.38 -5.40 2.02
CA MET A 16 -8.18 -6.16 1.67
C MET A 16 -7.15 -5.33 0.90
N PHE A 17 -7.58 -4.59 -0.13
CA PHE A 17 -6.66 -3.83 -0.99
C PHE A 17 -6.65 -2.34 -0.67
N GLY A 18 -7.80 -1.79 -0.31
CA GLY A 18 -7.94 -0.36 0.00
C GLY A 18 -7.06 0.07 1.15
N SER A 19 -6.88 -0.75 2.19
CA SER A 19 -5.99 -0.43 3.33
C SER A 19 -4.53 -0.19 2.90
N ASP A 20 -4.02 -0.97 1.95
CA ASP A 20 -2.65 -0.82 1.44
C ASP A 20 -2.51 0.32 0.45
N VAL A 21 -3.52 0.51 -0.40
CA VAL A 21 -3.59 1.66 -1.32
C VAL A 21 -3.69 2.95 -0.51
N GLU A 22 -4.53 2.99 0.53
CA GLU A 22 -4.65 4.11 1.47
C GLU A 22 -3.33 4.38 2.18
N ARG A 23 -2.62 3.35 2.64
CA ARG A 23 -1.31 3.51 3.26
C ARG A 23 -0.28 4.10 2.30
N SER A 24 -0.37 3.77 1.02
CA SER A 24 0.52 4.31 -0.02
C SER A 24 0.20 5.75 -0.41
N LEU A 25 -1.09 6.09 -0.49
CA LEU A 25 -1.56 7.40 -0.97
C LEU A 25 -1.76 8.41 0.18
N GLY A 26 -2.11 7.94 1.37
CA GLY A 26 -2.64 8.71 2.50
C GLY A 26 -4.16 8.86 2.46
N ALA A 27 -4.80 8.92 3.63
CA ALA A 27 -6.27 8.90 3.81
C ALA A 27 -7.03 9.89 2.91
N LYS A 28 -6.63 11.18 2.91
CA LYS A 28 -7.30 12.22 2.11
C LYS A 28 -7.22 11.93 0.60
N ARG A 29 -6.07 11.48 0.12
CA ARG A 29 -5.83 11.19 -1.30
C ARG A 29 -6.52 9.91 -1.72
N PHE A 30 -6.54 8.90 -0.85
CA PHE A 30 -7.31 7.68 -1.07
C PHE A 30 -8.80 7.97 -1.20
N LEU A 31 -9.36 8.82 -0.32
CA LEU A 31 -10.75 9.24 -0.42
C LEU A 31 -11.03 9.95 -1.74
N SER A 32 -10.21 10.93 -2.13
CA SER A 32 -10.34 11.60 -3.44
C SER A 32 -10.22 10.61 -4.59
N PHE A 33 -9.24 9.71 -4.56
CA PHE A 33 -9.05 8.68 -5.57
C PHE A 33 -10.28 7.76 -5.69
N TYR A 34 -10.81 7.29 -4.56
CA TYR A 34 -11.99 6.43 -4.52
C TYR A 34 -13.23 7.13 -5.10
N LEU A 35 -13.45 8.40 -4.74
CA LEU A 35 -14.57 9.18 -5.27
C LEU A 35 -14.42 9.47 -6.76
N ILE A 36 -13.25 9.91 -7.21
CA ILE A 36 -13.00 10.24 -8.62
C ILE A 36 -13.15 8.99 -9.49
N THR A 37 -12.56 7.85 -9.09
CA THR A 37 -12.72 6.59 -9.83
C THR A 37 -14.17 6.13 -9.87
N GLY A 38 -14.95 6.35 -8.80
CA GLY A 38 -16.40 6.11 -8.78
C GLY A 38 -17.17 6.99 -9.76
N VAL A 39 -16.87 8.29 -9.83
CA VAL A 39 -17.49 9.22 -10.79
C VAL A 39 -17.12 8.85 -12.23
N CYS A 40 -15.84 8.59 -12.50
CA CYS A 40 -15.38 8.16 -13.82
C CYS A 40 -16.02 6.84 -14.25
N ALA A 41 -16.20 5.89 -13.33
CA ALA A 41 -16.92 4.64 -13.60
C ALA A 41 -18.38 4.90 -14.02
N ALA A 42 -19.08 5.78 -13.31
CA ALA A 42 -20.46 6.14 -13.63
C ALA A 42 -20.55 6.84 -15.00
N LEU A 43 -19.68 7.81 -15.27
CA LEU A 43 -19.62 8.50 -16.56
C LEU A 43 -19.30 7.54 -17.70
N PHE A 44 -18.33 6.65 -17.52
CA PHE A 44 -17.98 5.65 -18.53
C PHE A 44 -19.18 4.76 -18.84
N HIS A 45 -19.89 4.28 -17.82
CA HIS A 45 -21.10 3.49 -18.06
C HIS A 45 -22.19 4.27 -18.81
N LEU A 46 -22.44 5.53 -18.42
CA LEU A 46 -23.44 6.38 -19.09
C LEU A 46 -23.08 6.64 -20.56
N LEU A 47 -21.80 6.81 -20.89
CA LEU A 47 -21.36 7.02 -22.28
C LEU A 47 -21.68 5.82 -23.19
N PHE A 48 -21.57 4.59 -22.68
CA PHE A 48 -21.79 3.38 -23.48
C PHE A 48 -23.19 2.77 -23.30
N ASN A 49 -23.99 3.25 -22.34
CA ASN A 49 -25.35 2.78 -22.05
C ASN A 49 -26.36 3.93 -21.91
N ALA A 50 -26.15 5.03 -22.65
CA ALA A 50 -26.97 6.25 -22.56
C ALA A 50 -28.48 6.01 -22.78
N HIS A 51 -28.83 4.94 -23.48
CA HIS A 51 -30.21 4.57 -23.80
C HIS A 51 -30.83 3.55 -22.84
N SER A 52 -30.07 3.01 -21.88
CA SER A 52 -30.59 2.04 -20.92
C SER A 52 -31.26 2.75 -19.74
N ALA A 53 -32.48 2.33 -19.40
CA ALA A 53 -33.22 2.86 -18.24
C ALA A 53 -32.71 2.30 -16.89
N HIS A 54 -31.62 1.54 -16.89
CA HIS A 54 -31.08 0.90 -15.70
C HIS A 54 -30.15 1.87 -14.96
N PRO A 55 -30.50 2.30 -13.73
CA PRO A 55 -29.64 3.18 -12.97
C PRO A 55 -28.29 2.50 -12.67
N VAL A 56 -27.21 3.25 -12.86
CA VAL A 56 -25.84 2.82 -12.50
C VAL A 56 -25.74 2.72 -10.99
N LEU A 57 -25.91 1.51 -10.46
CA LEU A 57 -25.82 1.20 -9.04
C LEU A 57 -24.51 0.45 -8.76
N GLY A 58 -23.46 1.13 -8.29
CA GLY A 58 -22.32 0.39 -7.78
C GLY A 58 -21.13 1.20 -7.29
N ALA A 59 -20.80 1.04 -6.00
CA ALA A 59 -19.49 1.32 -5.46
C ALA A 59 -18.37 0.50 -6.16
N SER A 60 -18.74 -0.59 -6.85
CA SER A 60 -17.82 -1.51 -7.50
C SER A 60 -16.94 -0.88 -8.57
N GLY A 61 -17.37 0.21 -9.23
CA GLY A 61 -16.49 0.95 -10.15
C GLY A 61 -15.26 1.51 -9.44
N ALA A 62 -15.46 2.16 -8.30
CA ALA A 62 -14.37 2.64 -7.44
C ALA A 62 -13.51 1.48 -6.90
N ILE A 63 -14.13 0.34 -6.57
CA ILE A 63 -13.41 -0.87 -6.16
C ILE A 63 -12.46 -1.38 -7.25
N TYR A 64 -12.88 -1.39 -8.51
CA TYR A 64 -12.00 -1.75 -9.63
C TYR A 64 -10.86 -0.73 -9.80
N GLY A 65 -11.12 0.55 -9.55
CA GLY A 65 -10.08 1.57 -9.45
C GLY A 65 -9.04 1.25 -8.36
N VAL A 66 -9.51 0.85 -7.17
CA VAL A 66 -8.64 0.43 -6.04
C VAL A 66 -7.86 -0.86 -6.37
N LEU A 67 -8.48 -1.83 -7.03
CA LEU A 67 -7.81 -3.08 -7.44
C LEU A 67 -6.69 -2.81 -8.44
N VAL A 68 -6.95 -2.00 -9.47
CA VAL A 68 -5.93 -1.57 -10.43
C VAL A 68 -4.84 -0.78 -9.73
N ALA A 69 -5.20 0.11 -8.81
CA ALA A 69 -4.24 0.87 -8.02
C ALA A 69 -3.30 -0.02 -7.21
N PHE A 70 -3.85 -1.00 -6.52
CA PHE A 70 -3.09 -1.98 -5.77
C PHE A 70 -2.15 -2.76 -6.68
N ALA A 71 -2.61 -3.23 -7.84
CA ALA A 71 -1.80 -3.95 -8.80
C ALA A 71 -0.66 -3.13 -9.41
N LEU A 72 -0.83 -1.81 -9.55
CA LEU A 72 0.22 -0.90 -10.00
C LEU A 72 1.24 -0.59 -8.91
N LEU A 73 0.79 -0.46 -7.66
CA LEU A 73 1.63 -0.19 -6.50
C LEU A 73 2.42 -1.41 -6.03
N TYR A 74 1.83 -2.61 -6.16
CA TYR A 74 2.35 -3.86 -5.64
C TYR A 74 2.27 -5.00 -6.67
N PRO A 75 2.83 -4.84 -7.88
CA PRO A 75 2.63 -5.78 -8.99
C PRO A 75 3.10 -7.20 -8.70
N GLU A 76 4.17 -7.36 -7.92
CA GLU A 76 4.78 -8.64 -7.56
C GLU A 76 4.24 -9.24 -6.26
N ARG A 77 3.31 -8.56 -5.57
CA ARG A 77 2.74 -9.09 -4.33
C ARG A 77 1.84 -10.27 -4.65
N GLU A 78 2.11 -11.38 -3.98
CA GLU A 78 1.30 -12.60 -4.09
C GLU A 78 0.08 -12.51 -3.18
N ILE A 79 -1.07 -12.84 -3.76
CA ILE A 79 -2.35 -12.92 -3.08
C ILE A 79 -2.76 -14.38 -3.09
N THR A 80 -3.05 -14.92 -1.91
CA THR A 80 -3.58 -16.27 -1.80
C THR A 80 -5.10 -16.21 -1.91
N LEU A 81 -5.65 -16.77 -2.97
CA LEU A 81 -7.08 -16.95 -3.17
C LEU A 81 -7.45 -18.37 -2.77
N LEU A 82 -8.51 -18.52 -1.98
CA LEU A 82 -9.05 -19.84 -1.65
C LEU A 82 -10.14 -20.20 -2.66
N LEU A 83 -9.75 -20.90 -3.72
CA LEU A 83 -10.70 -21.40 -4.71
C LEU A 83 -11.57 -22.49 -4.08
N PHE A 84 -12.89 -22.36 -4.23
CA PHE A 84 -13.89 -23.22 -3.58
C PHE A 84 -13.73 -23.35 -2.05
N PHE A 85 -13.12 -22.35 -1.40
CA PHE A 85 -12.76 -22.38 0.03
C PHE A 85 -11.82 -23.53 0.45
N VAL A 86 -11.22 -24.25 -0.50
CA VAL A 86 -10.41 -25.44 -0.22
C VAL A 86 -9.01 -25.36 -0.85
N LEU A 87 -8.89 -24.84 -2.08
CA LEU A 87 -7.63 -24.84 -2.81
C LEU A 87 -6.93 -23.47 -2.72
N PRO A 88 -5.79 -23.33 -2.03
CA PRO A 88 -5.01 -22.11 -2.02
C PRO A 88 -4.29 -21.93 -3.37
N VAL A 89 -4.62 -20.84 -4.06
CA VAL A 89 -3.98 -20.43 -5.31
C VAL A 89 -3.26 -19.11 -5.07
N HIS A 90 -1.95 -19.09 -5.31
CA HIS A 90 -1.14 -17.89 -5.19
C HIS A 90 -1.07 -17.18 -6.54
N LEU A 91 -1.53 -15.93 -6.58
CA LEU A 91 -1.52 -15.12 -7.79
C LEU A 91 -0.98 -13.74 -7.52
N LYS A 92 -0.08 -13.26 -8.38
CA LYS A 92 0.44 -11.88 -8.28
C LYS A 92 -0.67 -10.87 -8.56
N ALA A 93 -0.66 -9.76 -7.84
CA ALA A 93 -1.66 -8.70 -7.93
C ALA A 93 -1.89 -8.18 -9.36
N LYS A 94 -0.82 -8.07 -10.16
CA LYS A 94 -0.90 -7.66 -11.57
C LYS A 94 -1.77 -8.60 -12.41
N TYR A 95 -1.66 -9.92 -12.20
CA TYR A 95 -2.47 -10.91 -12.91
C TYR A 95 -3.89 -10.91 -12.40
N LEU A 96 -4.10 -10.74 -11.09
CA LEU A 96 -5.43 -10.62 -10.51
C LEU A 96 -6.20 -9.47 -11.16
N ALA A 97 -5.65 -8.26 -11.14
CA ALA A 97 -6.29 -7.10 -11.74
C ALA A 97 -6.53 -7.27 -13.25
N ALA A 98 -5.55 -7.83 -13.98
CA ALA A 98 -5.71 -8.08 -15.41
C ALA A 98 -6.86 -9.05 -15.71
N ILE A 99 -6.98 -10.14 -14.93
CA ILE A 99 -8.06 -11.13 -15.09
C ILE A 99 -9.42 -10.49 -14.79
N PHE A 100 -9.57 -9.78 -13.66
CA PHE A 100 -10.82 -9.11 -13.32
C PHE A 100 -11.23 -8.07 -14.38
N MET A 101 -10.28 -7.31 -14.91
CA MET A 101 -10.52 -6.35 -15.99
C MET A 101 -10.92 -7.06 -17.30
N ALA A 102 -10.26 -8.17 -17.65
CA ALA A 102 -10.59 -8.94 -18.84
C ALA A 102 -11.99 -9.57 -18.76
N ILE A 103 -12.35 -10.11 -17.59
CA ILE A 103 -13.70 -10.64 -17.33
C ILE A 103 -14.74 -9.53 -17.48
N SER A 104 -14.53 -8.37 -16.87
CA SER A 104 -15.45 -7.23 -17.01
C SER A 104 -15.55 -6.72 -18.45
N LEU A 105 -14.47 -6.80 -19.24
CA LEU A 105 -14.49 -6.45 -20.66
C LEU A 105 -15.36 -7.41 -21.46
N VAL A 106 -15.10 -8.71 -21.33
CA VAL A 106 -15.85 -9.74 -22.06
C VAL A 106 -17.32 -9.71 -21.67
N ALA A 107 -17.63 -9.64 -20.37
CA ALA A 107 -19.00 -9.56 -19.88
C ALA A 107 -19.71 -8.27 -20.32
N GLY A 108 -19.00 -7.15 -20.33
CA GLY A 108 -19.52 -5.88 -20.85
C GLY A 108 -19.87 -5.94 -22.34
N ILE A 109 -18.99 -6.52 -23.16
CA ILE A 109 -19.22 -6.73 -24.59
C ILE A 109 -20.39 -7.69 -24.82
N GLN A 110 -20.41 -8.82 -24.10
CA GLN A 110 -21.47 -9.81 -24.22
C GLN A 110 -22.84 -9.20 -23.88
N SER A 111 -22.94 -8.40 -22.82
CA SER A 111 -24.18 -7.71 -22.44
C SER A 111 -24.69 -6.76 -23.52
N GLN A 112 -23.80 -6.07 -24.25
CA GLN A 112 -24.18 -5.23 -25.40
C GLN A 112 -24.70 -6.05 -26.57
N ILE A 113 -24.10 -7.22 -26.83
CA ILE A 113 -24.47 -8.06 -27.99
C ILE A 113 -25.79 -8.79 -27.75
N THR A 114 -25.99 -9.33 -26.54
CA THR A 114 -27.15 -10.18 -26.24
C THR A 114 -28.35 -9.39 -25.75
N GLY A 115 -28.16 -8.13 -25.36
CA GLY A 115 -29.17 -7.34 -24.64
C GLY A 115 -29.52 -7.90 -23.25
N ALA A 116 -28.80 -8.93 -22.80
CA ALA A 116 -28.95 -9.49 -21.46
C ALA A 116 -28.28 -8.54 -20.47
N GLY A 117 -29.10 -7.66 -19.88
CA GLY A 117 -28.72 -6.84 -18.75
C GLY A 117 -28.69 -7.68 -17.48
N GLU A 118 -27.64 -8.47 -17.28
CA GLU A 118 -27.33 -8.93 -15.93
C GLU A 118 -27.18 -7.68 -15.05
N GLY A 119 -27.76 -7.67 -13.84
CA GLY A 119 -27.84 -6.49 -12.95
C GLY A 119 -26.49 -5.94 -12.45
N ILE A 120 -25.38 -6.26 -13.12
CA ILE A 120 -24.01 -5.85 -12.86
C ILE A 120 -23.51 -4.97 -14.02
N ALA A 121 -23.18 -3.73 -13.70
CA ALA A 121 -22.66 -2.75 -14.65
C ALA A 121 -21.19 -3.00 -15.01
N HIS A 122 -20.88 -4.04 -15.78
CA HIS A 122 -19.50 -4.42 -16.14
C HIS A 122 -18.68 -3.30 -16.82
N LEU A 123 -19.32 -2.44 -17.63
CA LEU A 123 -18.66 -1.27 -18.21
C LEU A 123 -18.26 -0.23 -17.15
N ALA A 124 -18.99 -0.12 -16.04
CA ALA A 124 -18.60 0.75 -14.93
C ALA A 124 -17.32 0.24 -14.26
N HIS A 125 -17.14 -1.08 -14.14
CA HIS A 125 -15.91 -1.68 -13.63
C HIS A 125 -14.69 -1.30 -14.49
N LEU A 126 -14.85 -1.39 -15.82
CA LEU A 126 -13.79 -0.99 -16.76
C LEU A 126 -13.46 0.50 -16.63
N GLY A 127 -14.47 1.36 -16.59
CA GLY A 127 -14.29 2.81 -16.42
C GLY A 127 -13.56 3.16 -15.13
N GLY A 128 -13.91 2.51 -14.02
CA GLY A 128 -13.24 2.69 -12.73
C GLY A 128 -11.79 2.20 -12.74
N GLY A 129 -11.52 1.04 -13.32
CA GLY A 129 -10.17 0.49 -13.48
C GLY A 129 -9.29 1.37 -14.37
N LEU A 130 -9.81 1.85 -15.50
CA LEU A 130 -9.11 2.78 -16.40
C LEU A 130 -8.82 4.12 -15.72
N ALA A 131 -9.78 4.68 -14.99
CA ALA A 131 -9.56 5.88 -14.20
C ALA A 131 -8.47 5.67 -13.14
N GLY A 132 -8.49 4.53 -12.44
CA GLY A 132 -7.45 4.16 -11.47
C GLY A 132 -6.05 4.09 -12.11
N LEU A 133 -5.96 3.50 -13.30
CA LEU A 133 -4.73 3.44 -14.09
C LEU A 133 -4.22 4.83 -14.46
N LEU A 134 -5.09 5.68 -15.01
CA LEU A 134 -4.74 7.03 -15.45
C LEU A 134 -4.34 7.93 -14.29
N LEU A 135 -5.06 7.87 -13.16
CA LEU A 135 -4.75 8.64 -11.97
C LEU A 135 -3.40 8.23 -11.36
N LEU A 136 -3.02 6.96 -11.40
CA LEU A 136 -1.74 6.51 -10.84
C LEU A 136 -0.56 6.64 -11.80
N ARG A 137 -0.77 6.46 -13.10
CA ARG A 137 0.28 6.62 -14.12
C ARG A 137 0.39 8.03 -14.70
N GLY A 138 -0.56 8.92 -14.41
CA GLY A 138 -0.66 10.26 -14.98
C GLY A 138 0.42 11.24 -14.52
N GLY A 139 1.67 11.05 -14.96
CA GLY A 139 2.73 12.06 -14.98
C GLY A 139 3.14 12.71 -13.64
N ALA A 140 4.11 13.63 -13.74
CA ALA A 140 4.73 14.31 -12.60
C ALA A 140 3.75 15.18 -11.77
N VAL A 141 2.67 15.66 -12.39
CA VAL A 141 1.67 16.53 -11.74
C VAL A 141 0.82 15.73 -10.74
N VAL A 142 0.31 14.56 -11.13
CA VAL A 142 -0.44 13.69 -10.23
C VAL A 142 0.50 13.00 -9.24
N HIS A 143 1.70 12.64 -9.65
CA HIS A 143 2.73 12.09 -8.75
C HIS A 143 3.11 13.07 -7.62
N SER A 144 3.35 14.35 -7.93
CA SER A 144 3.61 15.41 -6.93
C SER A 144 2.40 15.60 -5.99
N PHE A 145 1.19 15.49 -6.51
CA PHE A 145 -0.03 15.61 -5.71
C PHE A 145 -0.37 14.37 -4.89
N MET A 146 0.07 13.16 -5.28
CA MET A 146 -0.32 11.87 -4.68
C MET A 146 0.79 11.15 -3.87
N PHE A 147 2.08 11.35 -4.14
CA PHE A 147 3.17 10.53 -3.56
C PHE A 147 4.20 11.26 -2.67
N GLU A 148 4.05 12.56 -2.44
CA GLU A 148 5.04 13.36 -1.66
C GLU A 148 5.23 12.96 -0.18
N TYR A 149 4.39 12.06 0.37
CA TYR A 149 4.41 11.73 1.80
C TYR A 149 5.49 10.69 2.18
N ARG A 150 5.91 9.83 1.25
CA ARG A 150 6.85 8.72 1.54
C ARG A 150 8.26 9.20 1.85
N LYS A 151 8.72 10.29 1.21
CA LYS A 151 10.10 10.78 1.37
C LYS A 151 10.36 11.29 2.80
N ARG A 152 9.41 12.02 3.42
CA ARG A 152 9.64 12.64 4.74
C ARG A 152 9.70 11.66 5.92
N ARG A 153 8.85 10.62 5.94
CA ARG A 153 8.83 9.67 7.09
C ARG A 153 10.02 8.73 7.07
N GLN A 154 10.38 8.22 5.89
CA GLN A 154 11.52 7.32 5.72
C GLN A 154 12.84 8.03 6.02
N TRP A 155 12.99 9.29 5.59
CA TRP A 155 14.17 10.11 5.89
C TRP A 155 14.32 10.43 7.39
N ARG A 156 13.20 10.63 8.11
CA ARG A 156 13.22 10.81 9.57
C ARG A 156 13.62 9.53 10.29
N GLN A 157 13.14 8.37 9.86
CA GLN A 157 13.52 7.07 10.45
C GLN A 157 14.99 6.73 10.18
N MET A 158 15.46 6.92 8.94
CA MET A 158 16.87 6.74 8.58
C MET A 158 17.77 7.73 9.31
N GLY A 159 17.33 8.99 9.50
CA GLY A 159 18.04 9.99 10.30
C GLY A 159 18.19 9.55 11.76
N ASN A 160 17.10 9.09 12.38
CA ASN A 160 17.12 8.60 13.77
C ASN A 160 17.99 7.34 13.92
N GLN A 161 17.92 6.41 12.96
CA GLN A 161 18.73 5.19 12.98
C GLN A 161 20.22 5.49 12.82
N LYS A 162 20.57 6.31 11.83
CA LYS A 162 21.96 6.75 11.61
C LYS A 162 22.51 7.52 12.82
N GLN A 163 21.68 8.34 13.46
CA GLN A 163 22.07 9.04 14.69
C GLN A 163 22.28 8.09 15.88
N ARG A 164 21.46 7.04 16.00
CA ARG A 164 21.64 5.97 17.01
C ARG A 164 22.92 5.17 16.76
N GLU A 165 23.17 4.77 15.51
CA GLU A 165 24.40 4.07 15.10
C GLU A 165 25.65 4.93 15.38
N ASN A 166 25.61 6.22 15.04
CA ASN A 166 26.70 7.15 15.33
C ASN A 166 26.95 7.34 16.85
N ARG A 167 25.88 7.37 17.66
CA ARG A 167 26.01 7.45 19.13
C ARG A 167 26.63 6.18 19.72
N LEU A 168 26.22 5.01 19.22
CA LEU A 168 26.75 3.73 19.66
C LEU A 168 28.21 3.54 19.24
N SER A 169 28.58 3.94 18.02
CA SER A 169 29.96 3.88 17.55
C SER A 169 30.87 4.85 18.30
N ALA A 170 30.40 6.07 18.61
CA ALA A 170 31.14 7.01 19.45
C ALA A 170 31.32 6.46 20.89
N GLN A 171 30.28 5.87 21.47
CA GLN A 171 30.39 5.22 22.78
C GLN A 171 31.36 4.05 22.77
N ARG A 172 31.35 3.21 21.72
CA ARG A 172 32.31 2.10 21.56
C ARG A 172 33.76 2.60 21.48
N ARG A 173 34.02 3.63 20.65
CA ARG A 173 35.37 4.23 20.54
C ARG A 173 35.87 4.76 21.88
N GLN A 174 35.01 5.44 22.64
CA GLN A 174 35.39 5.91 23.99
C GLN A 174 35.72 4.75 24.93
N ILE A 175 35.00 3.63 24.83
CA ILE A 175 35.31 2.44 25.63
C ILE A 175 36.65 1.84 25.19
N ASP A 176 36.88 1.68 23.88
CA ASP A 176 38.12 1.12 23.33
C ASP A 176 39.34 1.96 23.73
N GLU A 177 39.25 3.30 23.65
CA GLU A 177 40.31 4.22 24.10
C GLU A 177 40.62 4.07 25.60
N LEU A 178 39.59 3.84 26.43
CA LEU A 178 39.77 3.60 27.86
C LEU A 178 40.36 2.23 28.15
N LEU A 179 40.01 1.20 27.37
CA LEU A 179 40.61 -0.13 27.46
C LEU A 179 42.09 -0.09 27.07
N ASP A 180 42.45 0.66 26.03
CA ASP A 180 43.84 0.89 25.64
C ASP A 180 44.61 1.65 26.73
N LYS A 181 43.99 2.67 27.32
CA LYS A 181 44.58 3.41 28.45
C LYS A 181 44.76 2.52 29.67
N ILE A 182 43.80 1.64 29.99
CA ILE A 182 43.94 0.62 31.04
C ILE A 182 45.15 -0.27 30.75
N ASN A 183 45.33 -0.70 29.50
CA ASN A 183 46.43 -1.57 29.10
C ASN A 183 47.80 -0.87 29.24
N GLN A 184 47.87 0.43 29.01
CA GLN A 184 49.12 1.20 29.10
C GLN A 184 49.48 1.63 30.52
N VAL A 185 48.53 2.18 31.29
CA VAL A 185 48.80 2.81 32.59
C VAL A 185 48.14 2.09 33.77
N GLY A 186 47.32 1.08 33.54
CA GLY A 186 46.61 0.34 34.58
C GLY A 186 45.33 1.04 35.08
N TYR A 187 44.37 0.25 35.55
CA TYR A 187 43.05 0.74 35.96
C TYR A 187 43.07 1.76 37.11
N ALA A 188 44.02 1.62 38.04
CA ALA A 188 44.13 2.51 39.21
C ALA A 188 44.34 3.99 38.80
N ASN A 189 45.02 4.20 37.66
CA ASN A 189 45.44 5.51 37.16
C ASN A 189 44.39 6.22 36.28
N LEU A 190 43.18 5.66 36.14
CA LEU A 190 42.06 6.36 35.51
C LEU A 190 41.44 7.39 36.46
N THR A 191 40.95 8.48 35.87
CA THR A 191 40.14 9.47 36.58
C THR A 191 38.77 8.88 37.00
N ASP A 192 38.13 9.48 38.00
CA ASP A 192 36.81 9.04 38.45
C ASP A 192 35.74 9.16 37.35
N HIS A 193 35.90 10.14 36.45
CA HIS A 193 35.04 10.29 35.28
C HIS A 193 35.17 9.09 34.32
N GLU A 194 36.39 8.70 33.98
CA GLU A 194 36.66 7.57 33.08
C GLU A 194 36.18 6.23 33.68
N LYS A 195 36.40 6.03 34.98
CA LYS A 195 35.87 4.88 35.73
C LYS A 195 34.34 4.84 35.68
N SER A 196 33.68 5.99 35.78
CA SER A 196 32.22 6.09 35.70
C SER A 196 31.67 5.72 34.31
N ILE A 197 32.40 6.02 33.23
CA ILE A 197 32.02 5.66 31.86
C ILE A 197 32.04 4.14 31.69
N LEU A 198 33.11 3.49 32.12
CA LEU A 198 33.25 2.03 32.06
C LEU A 198 32.19 1.32 32.91
N LYS A 199 31.91 1.82 34.12
CA LYS A 199 30.87 1.26 34.98
C LYS A 199 29.49 1.33 34.32
N LYS A 200 29.12 2.48 33.76
CA LYS A 200 27.85 2.65 33.03
C LYS A 200 27.76 1.77 31.79
N ALA A 201 28.87 1.53 31.10
CA ALA A 201 28.92 0.63 29.96
C ALA A 201 28.71 -0.84 30.38
N ALA A 202 29.36 -1.27 31.46
CA ALA A 202 29.20 -2.61 32.02
C ALA A 202 27.77 -2.86 32.53
N GLU A 203 27.17 -1.90 33.23
CA GLU A 203 25.76 -1.96 33.69
C GLU A 203 24.78 -2.12 32.52
N ARG A 204 25.02 -1.44 31.40
CA ARG A 204 24.18 -1.58 30.20
C ARG A 204 24.31 -2.96 29.54
N LEU A 205 25.55 -3.44 29.37
CA LEU A 205 25.80 -4.78 28.81
C LEU A 205 25.21 -5.90 29.68
N SER A 206 25.22 -5.71 31.00
CA SER A 206 24.61 -6.65 31.95
C SER A 206 23.09 -6.68 31.91
N ASN A 207 22.43 -5.58 31.52
CA ASN A 207 20.97 -5.50 31.44
C ASN A 207 20.41 -5.93 30.07
N ASP A 208 21.27 -6.03 29.05
CA ASP A 208 20.90 -6.46 27.69
C ASP A 208 21.07 -8.00 27.49
N MET A 209 21.62 -8.72 28.48
CA MET A 209 21.74 -10.20 28.51
C MET A 209 20.69 -10.85 29.41
#